data_AF-S5XQN4-F1
#
_entry.id   AF-S5XQN4-F1
#
_cell.length_a   1.000
_cell.length_b   1.000
_cell.length_c   1.000
_cell.angle_alpha   90.00
_cell.angle_beta   90.00
_cell.angle_gamma   90.00
#
_symmetry.space_group_name_H-M   'P 1'
#
loop_
_entity.id
_entity.type
_entity.pdbx_description
1 polymer ?
#
loop_
_entity_poly.entity_id
_entity_poly.type
_entity_poly.pdbx_seq_one_letter_code
_entity_poly.pdbx_strand_id
1 'polypeptide(L)'
;MRDFFIRSMEQIINALVVLGAIAVVMTAIMVMGSPQGGLVRGIAVLIFGAIYLVLMAGMVYLGLGIYNNTRRTAEATEEIARR
;
A
#
# COMPACT_ATOMS: atom_id res chain seq x y z
N MET A 1 9.39 -20.67 6.89
CA MET A 1 9.51 -19.90 5.63
C MET A 1 8.25 -19.10 5.28
N ARG A 2 7.05 -19.61 5.59
CA ARG A 2 5.74 -18.98 5.34
C ARG A 2 5.53 -17.63 6.04
N ASP A 3 5.73 -17.62 7.35
CA ASP A 3 5.51 -16.41 8.15
C ASP A 3 6.58 -15.35 7.84
N PHE A 4 7.77 -15.79 7.43
CA PHE A 4 8.81 -14.92 6.92
C PHE A 4 8.36 -14.22 5.63
N PHE A 5 7.85 -14.95 4.63
CA PHE A 5 7.44 -14.32 3.37
C PHE A 5 6.30 -13.31 3.55
N ILE A 6 5.27 -13.68 4.33
CA ILE A 6 4.12 -12.79 4.57
C ILE A 6 4.55 -11.54 5.34
N ARG A 7 5.30 -11.71 6.44
CA ARG A 7 5.76 -10.57 7.23
C ARG A 7 6.73 -9.69 6.46
N SER A 8 7.63 -10.27 5.66
CA SER A 8 8.55 -9.50 4.82
C SER A 8 7.79 -8.72 3.74
N MET A 9 6.80 -9.32 3.09
CA MET A 9 5.96 -8.62 2.10
C MET A 9 5.19 -7.47 2.75
N GLU A 10 4.57 -7.70 3.91
CA GLU A 10 3.88 -6.67 4.69
C GLU A 10 4.82 -5.52 5.08
N GLN A 11 6.02 -5.84 5.57
CA GLN A 11 7.04 -4.83 5.92
C GLN A 11 7.49 -4.02 4.70
N ILE A 12 7.71 -4.68 3.55
CA ILE A 12 8.08 -4.01 2.31
C ILE A 12 6.97 -3.06 1.87
N ILE A 13 5.70 -3.51 1.88
CA ILE A 13 4.57 -2.65 1.50
C ILE A 13 4.46 -1.47 2.44
N ASN A 14 4.55 -1.69 3.75
CA ASN A 14 4.57 -0.60 4.74
C ASN A 14 5.68 0.41 4.45
N ALA A 15 6.91 -0.05 4.18
CA ALA A 15 8.02 0.82 3.82
C ALA A 15 7.72 1.63 2.55
N LEU A 16 7.17 1.00 1.52
CA LEU A 16 6.80 1.68 0.27
C LEU A 16 5.68 2.71 0.46
N VAL A 17 4.69 2.41 1.31
CA VAL A 17 3.61 3.36 1.64
C VAL A 17 4.17 4.59 2.36
N VAL A 18 5.07 4.38 3.33
CA VAL A 18 5.73 5.49 4.04
C VAL A 18 6.56 6.33 3.07
N LEU A 19 7.36 5.71 2.20
CA LEU A 19 8.12 6.42 1.17
C LEU A 19 7.22 7.16 0.19
N GLY A 20 6.11 6.56 -0.22
CA GLY A 20 5.09 7.18 -1.07
C GLY A 20 4.46 8.41 -0.41
N ALA A 21 4.15 8.34 0.88
CA ALA A 21 3.60 9.47 1.63
C ALA A 21 4.60 10.63 1.69
N ILE A 22 5.87 10.34 1.96
CA ILE A 22 6.95 11.34 1.93
C ILE A 22 7.05 11.96 0.53
N ALA A 23 7.02 11.15 -0.52
CA ALA A 23 7.09 11.63 -1.90
C ALA A 23 5.91 12.56 -2.26
N VAL A 24 4.69 12.25 -1.83
CA VAL A 24 3.50 13.11 -2.03
C VAL A 24 3.69 14.45 -1.33
N VAL A 25 4.14 14.45 -0.08
CA VAL A 25 4.36 15.68 0.70
C VAL A 25 5.46 16.53 0.06
N MET A 26 6.60 15.92 -0.30
CA MET A 26 7.70 16.62 -0.97
C MET A 26 7.25 17.23 -2.30
N THR A 27 6.50 16.46 -3.11
CA THR A 27 5.97 16.93 -4.39
C THR A 27 5.04 18.12 -4.20
N ALA A 28 4.15 18.07 -3.19
CA ALA A 28 3.26 19.18 -2.90
C ALA A 28 4.02 20.45 -2.52
N ILE A 29 5.04 20.35 -1.66
CA ILE A 29 5.89 21.49 -1.28
C ILE A 29 6.60 22.08 -2.50
N MET A 30 7.18 21.22 -3.35
CA MET A 30 7.84 21.67 -4.58
C MET A 30 6.88 22.38 -5.54
N VAL A 31 5.66 21.85 -5.69
CA VAL A 31 4.63 22.48 -6.52
C VAL A 31 4.23 23.84 -5.96
N MET A 32 4.02 23.97 -4.65
CA MET A 32 3.70 25.26 -4.02
C MET A 32 4.80 26.30 -4.24
N GLY A 33 6.07 25.90 -4.19
CA GLY A 33 7.23 26.77 -4.41
C GLY A 33 7.52 27.08 -5.88
N SER A 34 6.86 26.41 -6.83
CA SER A 34 7.11 26.59 -8.26
C SER A 34 6.33 27.79 -8.84
N PRO A 35 6.90 28.53 -9.82
CA PRO A 35 6.22 29.66 -10.45
C PRO A 35 4.89 29.29 -11.11
N GLN A 36 4.76 28.06 -11.59
CA GLN A 36 3.52 27.58 -12.20
C GLN A 36 2.58 26.85 -11.22
N GLY A 37 3.03 26.47 -10.03
CA GLY A 37 2.29 25.56 -9.15
C GLY A 37 1.40 26.28 -8.13
N GLY A 38 1.93 27.21 -7.36
CA GLY A 38 1.15 27.95 -6.37
C GLY A 38 0.43 27.08 -5.31
N LEU A 39 -0.22 27.74 -4.36
CA LEU A 39 -0.78 27.07 -3.18
C LEU A 39 -1.89 26.07 -3.53
N VAL A 40 -2.81 26.45 -4.43
CA VAL A 40 -3.99 25.64 -4.79
C VAL A 40 -3.58 24.31 -5.43
N ARG A 41 -2.61 24.32 -6.36
CA ARG A 41 -2.17 23.07 -7.01
C ARG A 41 -1.40 22.19 -6.05
N GLY A 42 -0.63 22.78 -5.12
CA GLY A 42 0.02 22.01 -4.06
C GLY A 42 -0.97 21.29 -3.15
N ILE A 43 -2.05 21.96 -2.75
CA ILE A 43 -3.12 21.33 -1.96
C ILE A 43 -3.80 20.22 -2.78
N ALA A 44 -4.05 20.44 -4.07
CA ALA A 44 -4.60 19.41 -4.94
C ALA A 44 -3.69 18.17 -4.99
N VAL A 45 -2.37 18.35 -5.09
CA VAL A 45 -1.39 17.23 -5.04
C VAL A 45 -1.48 16.47 -3.73
N LEU A 46 -1.61 17.14 -2.58
CA LEU A 46 -1.80 16.45 -1.30
C LEU A 46 -3.07 15.59 -1.29
N ILE A 47 -4.20 16.16 -1.72
CA ILE A 47 -5.49 15.47 -1.71
C ILE A 47 -5.46 14.28 -2.66
N PHE A 48 -5.17 14.51 -3.95
CA PHE A 48 -5.20 13.45 -4.96
C PHE A 48 -4.07 12.43 -4.76
N GLY A 49 -2.89 12.88 -4.34
CA GLY A 49 -1.76 11.99 -4.03
C GLY A 49 -2.03 11.10 -2.83
N ALA A 50 -2.62 11.62 -1.75
CA ALA A 50 -3.00 10.83 -0.59
C ALA A 50 -4.10 9.82 -0.94
N ILE A 51 -5.14 10.25 -1.66
CA ILE A 51 -6.22 9.35 -2.11
C ILE A 51 -5.63 8.23 -2.97
N TYR A 52 -4.79 8.56 -3.95
CA TYR A 52 -4.14 7.58 -4.81
C TYR A 52 -3.30 6.59 -4.00
N LEU A 53 -2.48 7.08 -3.07
CA LEU A 53 -1.63 6.25 -2.23
C LEU A 53 -2.45 5.29 -1.36
N VAL A 54 -3.53 5.78 -0.74
CA VAL A 54 -4.42 4.96 0.10
C VAL A 54 -5.10 3.88 -0.73
N LEU A 55 -5.63 4.22 -1.92
CA LEU A 55 -6.28 3.26 -2.80
C LEU A 55 -5.30 2.19 -3.28
N MET A 56 -4.10 2.59 -3.72
CA MET A 56 -3.08 1.65 -4.16
C MET A 56 -2.61 0.75 -3.02
N ALA A 57 -2.29 1.32 -1.85
CA ALA A 57 -1.88 0.55 -0.68
C ALA A 57 -2.98 -0.44 -0.26
N GLY A 58 -4.24 0.02 -0.20
CA GLY A 58 -5.40 -0.79 0.13
C GLY A 58 -5.56 -1.98 -0.81
N MET A 59 -5.44 -1.77 -2.12
CA MET A 59 -5.52 -2.85 -3.11
C MET A 59 -4.41 -3.89 -2.93
N VAL A 60 -3.18 -3.47 -2.65
CA VAL A 60 -2.06 -4.40 -2.41
C VAL A 60 -2.30 -5.21 -1.13
N TYR A 61 -2.75 -4.56 -0.04
CA TYR A 61 -3.09 -5.25 1.20
C TYR A 61 -4.24 -6.24 1.05
N LEU A 62 -5.29 -5.88 0.30
CA LEU A 62 -6.39 -6.77 -0.02
C LEU A 62 -5.90 -7.99 -0.80
N GLY A 63 -5.03 -7.81 -1.79
CA GLY A 63 -4.42 -8.91 -2.55
C GLY A 63 -3.66 -9.90 -1.66
N LEU A 64 -2.82 -9.38 -0.74
CA LEU A 64 -2.15 -10.22 0.26
C LEU A 64 -3.12 -10.94 1.19
N GLY A 65 -4.18 -10.25 1.63
CA GLY A 65 -5.23 -10.84 2.48
C GLY A 65 -5.95 -12.00 1.79
N ILE A 66 -6.33 -11.83 0.53
CA ILE A 66 -6.98 -12.88 -0.28
C ILE A 66 -6.05 -14.09 -0.43
N TYR A 67 -4.78 -13.86 -0.79
CA TYR A 67 -3.80 -14.95 -0.91
C TYR A 67 -3.70 -15.77 0.40
N ASN A 68 -3.59 -15.07 1.54
CA ASN A 68 -3.51 -15.72 2.85
C ASN A 68 -4.77 -16.51 3.19
N ASN A 69 -5.96 -15.98 2.87
CA ASN A 69 -7.23 -16.66 3.14
C ASN A 69 -7.41 -17.90 2.24
N THR A 70 -7.17 -17.79 0.94
CA THR A 70 -7.26 -18.93 0.00
C THR A 70 -6.32 -20.06 0.41
N ARG A 71 -5.09 -19.73 0.83
CA ARG A 71 -4.14 -20.75 1.29
C ARG A 71 -4.60 -21.45 2.57
N ARG A 72 -5.13 -20.71 3.56
CA ARG A 72 -5.68 -21.31 4.80
C ARG A 72 -6.84 -22.27 4.52
N THR A 73 -7.69 -21.93 3.56
CA THR A 73 -8.79 -22.82 3.13
C THR A 73 -8.26 -24.09 2.48
N ALA A 74 -7.25 -24.00 1.62
CA ALA A 74 -6.60 -25.18 1.04
C ALA A 74 -5.98 -26.09 2.12
N GLU A 75 -5.22 -25.51 3.06
CA GLU A 75 -4.62 -26.24 4.20
C GLU A 75 -5.69 -26.97 5.03
N ALA A 76 -6.79 -26.30 5.38
CA ALA A 76 -7.89 -26.89 6.14
C ALA A 76 -8.59 -28.03 5.37
N THR A 77 -8.70 -27.90 4.05
CA THR A 77 -9.33 -28.92 3.19
C THR A 77 -8.45 -30.17 3.11
N GLU A 78 -7.13 -30.01 2.99
CA GLU A 78 -6.18 -31.14 3.02
C GLU A 78 -6.14 -31.84 4.38
N GLU A 79 -6.40 -31.13 5.48
CA GLU A 79 -6.51 -31.75 6.81
C GLU A 79 -7.79 -32.57 6.94
N ILE A 80 -8.92 -32.06 6.44
CA ILE A 80 -10.19 -32.80 6.40
C ILE A 80 -10.04 -34.06 5.55
N ALA A 81 -9.42 -33.97 4.37
CA ALA A 81 -9.21 -35.11 3.48
C ALA A 81 -8.24 -36.17 4.03
N ARG A 82 -7.44 -35.83 5.04
CA ARG A 82 -6.54 -36.75 5.73
C ARG A 82 -7.20 -37.50 6.90
N ARG A 83 -8.43 -37.14 7.28
CA ARG A 83 -9.25 -37.85 8.27
C ARG A 83 -10.15 -38.88 7.59
#